data_AF-A0A3N5QK44-F1
#
_entry.id   AF-A0A3N5QK44-F1
#
_cell.length_a   1.000
_cell.length_b   1.000
_cell.length_c   1.000
_cell.angle_alpha   90.00
_cell.angle_beta   90.00
_cell.angle_gamma   90.00
#
_symmetry.space_group_name_H-M   'P 1'
#
loop_
_entity.id
_entity.type
_entity.pdbx_description
1 polymer ?
#
loop_
_entity_poly.entity_id
_entity_poly.type
_entity_poly.pdbx_seq_one_letter_code
_entity_poly.pdbx_strand_id
1 'polypeptide(L)' 'MARQRTNNNPNYDLEKIIPADVKPPAVPEIEAAVLGAMMIEKEAVAKAVELLSSSAFYLKAHKLI' A
#
# COMPACT_ATOMS: atom_id res chain seq x y z
N MET A 1 -11.55 -46.74 7.29
CA MET A 1 -10.74 -45.61 7.75
C MET A 1 -10.16 -44.88 6.54
N ALA A 2 -10.76 -43.76 6.12
CA ALA A 2 -10.27 -42.95 5.00
C ALA A 2 -9.29 -41.89 5.54
N ARG A 3 -8.08 -41.83 4.99
CA ARG A 3 -7.07 -40.81 5.34
C ARG A 3 -7.38 -39.53 4.55
N GLN A 4 -7.81 -38.48 5.24
CA GLN A 4 -7.93 -37.13 4.69
C GLN A 4 -6.52 -36.64 4.27
N ARG A 5 -6.32 -36.32 3.00
CA ARG A 5 -5.09 -35.64 2.53
C ARG A 5 -5.24 -34.15 2.87
N THR A 6 -4.45 -33.64 3.81
CA THR A 6 -4.39 -32.20 4.10
C THR A 6 -3.48 -31.53 3.08
N ASN A 7 -4.06 -30.74 2.18
CA ASN A 7 -3.31 -29.94 1.21
C ASN A 7 -2.71 -28.72 1.90
N ASN A 8 -1.47 -28.84 2.37
CA ASN A 8 -0.70 -27.73 2.93
C ASN A 8 0.04 -27.03 1.78
N ASN A 9 -0.62 -26.09 1.09
CA ASN A 9 0.06 -25.17 0.19
C ASN A 9 0.56 -23.96 0.99
N PRO A 10 1.87 -23.80 1.22
CA PRO A 10 2.40 -22.58 1.80
C PRO A 10 2.14 -21.43 0.83
N ASN A 11 1.40 -20.40 1.29
CA ASN A 11 1.27 -19.14 0.57
C ASN A 11 2.63 -18.45 0.59
N TYR A 12 3.38 -18.53 -0.52
CA TYR A 12 4.62 -17.78 -0.68
C TYR A 12 4.28 -16.34 -1.09
N ASP A 13 4.62 -15.38 -0.24
CA ASP A 13 4.50 -13.95 -0.54
C ASP A 13 5.61 -13.55 -1.52
N LEU A 14 5.25 -13.47 -2.80
CA LEU A 14 6.16 -13.18 -3.90
C LEU A 14 6.78 -11.78 -3.79
N GLU A 15 6.12 -10.83 -3.13
CA GLU A 15 6.67 -9.48 -2.95
C GLU A 15 7.93 -9.48 -2.08
N LYS A 16 8.06 -10.46 -1.18
CA LYS A 16 9.19 -10.58 -0.25
C LYS A 16 10.45 -11.17 -0.89
N ILE A 17 10.31 -11.76 -2.08
CA ILE A 17 11.39 -12.38 -2.85
C ILE A 17 12.03 -11.35 -3.79
N ILE A 18 11.31 -10.27 -4.12
CA ILE A 18 11.80 -9.22 -5.03
C ILE A 18 12.86 -8.40 -4.28
N PRO A 19 14.11 -8.35 -4.78
CA PRO A 19 15.15 -7.54 -4.17
C PRO A 19 14.75 -6.06 -4.18
N ALA A 20 15.04 -5.35 -3.09
CA ALA A 20 14.64 -3.96 -2.89
C ALA A 20 15.11 -3.03 -4.03
N ASP A 21 16.25 -3.35 -4.65
CA ASP A 21 16.83 -2.59 -5.76
C ASP A 21 15.98 -2.59 -7.04
N VAL A 22 15.07 -3.56 -7.21
CA VAL A 22 14.18 -3.66 -8.37
C VAL A 22 12.85 -2.94 -8.11
N LYS A 23 12.52 -2.69 -6.83
CA LYS A 23 11.28 -2.01 -6.46
C LYS A 23 11.47 -0.49 -6.60
N PRO A 24 10.52 0.23 -7.23
CA PRO A 24 10.56 1.68 -7.23
C PRO A 24 10.61 2.22 -5.80
N PRO A 25 11.39 3.28 -5.53
CA PRO A 25 11.47 3.85 -4.20
C PRO A 25 10.09 4.39 -3.80
N ALA A 26 9.50 3.80 -2.77
CA ALA A 26 8.19 4.17 -2.26
C ALA A 26 8.10 3.88 -0.76
N VAL A 27 7.31 4.69 -0.04
CA VAL A 27 7.11 4.55 1.41
C VAL A 27 5.61 4.54 1.72
N PRO A 28 4.95 3.35 1.67
CA PRO A 28 3.51 3.24 1.87
C PRO A 28 2.98 3.78 3.20
N GLU A 29 3.80 3.75 4.25
CA GLU A 29 3.44 4.25 5.58
C GLU A 29 3.20 5.76 5.58
N ILE A 30 4.00 6.51 4.81
CA ILE A 30 3.84 7.97 4.69
C ILE A 30 2.60 8.30 3.87
N GLU A 31 2.29 7.52 2.85
CA GLU A 31 1.04 7.69 2.08
C GLU A 31 -0.18 7.57 2.99
N ALA A 32 -0.20 6.55 3.86
CA ALA A 32 -1.28 6.37 4.83
C ALA A 32 -1.35 7.52 5.84
N ALA A 33 -0.21 8.07 6.28
CA ALA A 33 -0.17 9.22 7.18
C ALA A 33 -0.75 10.49 6.53
N VAL A 34 -0.41 10.75 5.25
CA VAL A 34 -0.97 11.89 4.50
C VAL A 34 -2.48 11.74 4.33
N LEU A 35 -2.95 10.57 3.90
CA LEU A 35 -4.38 10.30 3.75
C LEU A 35 -5.12 10.40 5.11
N GLY A 36 -4.53 9.85 6.17
CA GLY A 36 -5.09 9.96 7.52
C GLY A 36 -5.21 11.42 7.99
N ALA A 37 -4.19 12.23 7.73
CA ALA A 37 -4.24 13.67 8.02
C ALA A 37 -5.36 14.37 7.23
N MET A 38 -5.54 14.04 5.95
CA MET A 38 -6.64 14.57 5.12
C MET A 38 -8.03 14.17 5.65
N MET A 39 -8.16 13.01 6.32
CA MET A 39 -9.43 12.55 6.89
C MET A 39 -9.76 13.21 8.24
N ILE A 40 -8.74 13.58 9.03
CA ILE A 40 -8.92 14.15 10.38
C ILE A 40 -8.99 15.68 10.31
N GLU A 41 -8.06 16.29 9.58
CA GLU A 41 -7.86 17.74 9.54
C GLU A 41 -8.46 18.35 8.28
N LYS A 42 -9.42 19.27 8.44
CA LYS A 42 -10.13 19.90 7.31
C LYS A 42 -9.22 20.69 6.38
N GLU A 43 -8.16 21.30 6.91
CA GLU A 43 -7.21 22.10 6.13
C GLU A 43 -6.15 21.24 5.42
N ALA A 44 -5.96 20.00 5.86
CA ALA A 44 -4.94 19.13 5.28
C ALA A 44 -5.24 18.77 3.83
N VAL A 45 -6.52 18.65 3.46
CA VAL A 45 -6.95 18.39 2.08
C VAL A 45 -6.46 19.49 1.13
N ALA A 46 -6.68 20.76 1.49
CA ALA A 46 -6.27 21.88 0.64
C ALA A 46 -4.74 21.91 0.43
N LYS A 47 -3.99 21.76 1.53
CA LYS A 47 -2.51 21.72 1.48
C LYS A 47 -1.97 20.53 0.69
N ALA A 48 -2.60 19.37 0.81
CA ALA A 48 -2.19 18.16 0.11
C ALA A 48 -2.43 18.27 -1.40
N VAL A 49 -3.59 18.76 -1.82
CA VAL A 49 -3.97 18.86 -3.24
C VAL A 49 -3.14 19.92 -3.99
N GLU A 50 -2.62 20.95 -3.30
CA GLU A 50 -1.69 21.91 -3.90
C GLU A 50 -0.34 21.28 -4.29
N LEU A 51 0.11 20.27 -3.54
CA LEU A 51 1.43 19.66 -3.71
C LEU A 51 1.38 18.30 -4.42
N LEU A 52 0.33 17.53 -4.19
CA LEU A 52 0.23 16.12 -4.57
C LEU A 52 -0.95 15.90 -5.51
N SER A 53 -0.71 15.13 -6.57
CA SER A 53 -1.76 14.55 -7.41
C SER A 53 -2.00 13.10 -7.02
N SER A 54 -3.16 12.55 -7.39
CA SER A 54 -3.48 11.12 -7.16
C SER A 54 -2.44 10.17 -7.77
N SER A 55 -1.71 10.60 -8.80
CA SER A 55 -0.63 9.81 -9.42
C SER A 55 0.63 9.67 -8.55
N ALA A 56 0.80 10.53 -7.54
CA ALA A 56 1.98 10.56 -6.66
C ALA A 56 2.01 9.40 -5.65
N PHE A 57 0.87 8.81 -5.34
CA PHE A 57 0.79 7.63 -4.47
C PHE A 57 1.33 6.40 -5.21
N TYR A 58 2.05 5.52 -4.54
CA TYR A 58 2.52 4.27 -5.12
C TYR A 58 1.40 3.22 -5.10
N LEU A 59 0.71 3.07 -3.96
CA LEU A 59 -0.32 2.05 -3.80
C LEU A 59 -1.59 2.42 -4.60
N LYS A 60 -2.05 1.48 -5.42
CA LYS A 60 -3.27 1.67 -6.24
C LYS A 60 -4.50 2.02 -5.40
N ALA A 61 -4.61 1.45 -4.20
CA ALA A 61 -5.71 1.76 -3.27
C ALA A 61 -5.69 3.23 -2.83
N HIS A 62 -4.51 3.80 -2.58
CA HIS A 62 -4.35 5.19 -2.16
C HIS A 62 -4.63 6.18 -3.30
N LYS A 63 -4.43 5.78 -4.57
CA LYS A 63 -4.74 6.61 -5.74
C LYS A 63 -6.24 6.86 -5.96
N LEU A 64 -7.09 6.03 -5.37
CA LEU A 64 -8.55 6.06 -5.59
C LEU A 64 -9.29 6.96 -4.59
N ILE A 65 -8.61 7.40 -3.54
CA ILE A 65 -9.13 8.27 -2.47
C ILE A 65 -8.97 9.73 -2.93
#